data_AF-A5D099-F1
#
_entry.id   AF-A5D099-F1
#
_cell.length_a   1.000
_cell.length_b   1.000
_cell.length_c   1.000
_cell.angle_alpha   90.00
_cell.angle_beta   90.00
_cell.angle_gamma   90.00
#
_symmetry.space_group_name_H-M   'P 1'
#
loop_
_entity.id
_entity.type
_entity.pdbx_description
1 polymer ?
#
loop_
_entity_poly.entity_id
_entity_poly.type
_entity_poly.pdbx_seq_one_letter_code
_entity_poly.pdbx_strand_id
1 'polypeptide(L)'
;MAEEQLMDSTLLAGIFGLIGTIIGSLIAGIYSYKGSKNAAERNIEVQNKVLTEAKELEDEKKREIIKTYAKLIYLDLLTAVFEGFQFLKGVARPNVGNAPPLLPMYHEYGKAITFISSEFNADELTLINKLYGIIEKIRHDIINLNYITNSFDLIRFNFLLLEVEVFGEKYSKIMSLDGNMITKDYLIYELHGKYKKIFDKLIELSDIR
;
A
#
# COMPACT_ATOMS: atom_id res chain seq x y z
N MET A 1 -61.18 30.40 75.72
CA MET A 1 -60.21 29.37 75.27
C MET A 1 -60.79 28.75 74.02
N ALA A 2 -60.20 29.04 72.86
CA ALA A 2 -60.33 28.39 71.54
C ALA A 2 -60.25 29.49 70.47
N GLU A 3 -59.04 30.02 70.27
CA GLU A 3 -58.69 30.81 69.09
C GLU A 3 -58.28 29.77 68.03
N GLU A 4 -59.26 29.35 67.22
CA GLU A 4 -59.04 28.40 66.15
C GLU A 4 -58.31 29.14 65.02
N GLN A 5 -57.00 28.94 64.94
CA GLN A 5 -56.12 29.56 63.94
C GLN A 5 -56.55 29.14 62.53
N LEU A 6 -57.31 30.00 61.86
CA LEU A 6 -57.58 29.89 60.43
C LEU A 6 -56.27 30.17 59.69
N MET A 7 -55.65 29.12 59.17
CA MET A 7 -54.41 29.21 58.41
C MET A 7 -54.59 30.19 57.22
N ASP A 8 -53.79 31.26 57.19
CA ASP A 8 -53.87 32.33 56.19
C ASP A 8 -53.74 31.77 54.77
N SER A 9 -54.68 32.11 53.88
CA SER A 9 -54.77 31.58 52.50
C SER A 9 -53.48 31.75 51.70
N THR A 10 -52.69 32.78 52.04
CA THR A 10 -51.37 33.08 51.48
C THR A 10 -50.32 32.01 51.86
N LEU A 11 -50.38 31.48 53.09
CA LEU A 11 -49.48 30.43 53.58
C LEU A 11 -49.79 29.09 52.90
N LEU A 12 -51.07 28.76 52.74
CA LEU A 12 -51.56 27.60 51.99
C LEU A 12 -51.10 27.66 50.53
N ALA A 13 -51.27 28.80 49.86
CA ALA A 13 -50.82 29.00 48.49
C ALA A 13 -49.29 28.84 48.35
N GLY A 14 -48.51 29.34 49.32
CA GLY A 14 -47.05 29.17 49.36
C GLY A 14 -46.60 27.71 49.51
N ILE A 15 -47.26 26.94 50.38
CA ILE A 15 -46.98 25.50 50.58
C ILE A 15 -47.33 24.70 49.30
N PHE A 16 -48.49 24.95 48.70
CA PHE A 16 -48.88 24.29 47.45
C PHE A 16 -47.97 24.67 46.28
N GLY A 17 -47.51 25.92 46.22
CA GLY A 17 -46.52 26.37 45.24
C GLY A 17 -45.17 25.67 45.39
N LEU A 18 -44.66 25.52 46.61
CA LEU A 18 -43.42 24.78 46.91
C LEU A 18 -43.53 23.30 46.53
N ILE A 19 -44.61 22.62 46.93
CA ILE A 19 -44.85 21.21 46.59
C ILE A 19 -44.96 21.03 45.07
N GLY A 20 -45.69 21.92 44.40
CA GLY A 20 -45.81 21.91 42.94
C GLY A 20 -44.46 22.07 42.23
N THR A 21 -43.58 22.94 42.77
CA THR A 21 -42.22 23.16 42.23
C THR A 21 -41.30 21.95 42.44
N ILE A 22 -41.38 21.31 43.61
CA ILE A 22 -40.61 20.09 43.92
C ILE A 22 -41.06 18.94 43.01
N ILE A 23 -42.37 18.72 42.86
CA ILE A 23 -42.90 17.65 42.00
C ILE A 23 -42.58 17.93 40.53
N GLY A 24 -42.79 19.18 40.08
CA GLY A 24 -42.47 19.59 38.71
C GLY A 24 -40.99 19.41 38.36
N SER A 25 -40.09 19.77 39.28
CA SER A 25 -38.64 19.59 39.07
C SER A 25 -38.20 18.12 39.06
N LEU A 26 -38.79 17.26 39.89
CA LEU A 26 -38.54 15.81 39.87
C LEU A 26 -39.00 15.18 38.54
N ILE A 27 -40.21 15.52 38.09
CA ILE A 27 -40.75 15.04 36.81
C ILE A 27 -39.87 15.52 35.66
N ALA A 28 -39.51 16.81 35.64
CA ALA A 28 -38.63 17.38 34.62
C ALA A 28 -37.26 16.70 34.60
N GLY A 29 -36.68 16.41 35.78
CA GLY A 29 -35.42 15.68 35.91
C GLY A 29 -35.48 14.26 35.35
N ILE A 30 -36.56 13.52 35.63
CA ILE A 30 -36.75 12.14 35.11
C ILE A 30 -36.87 12.14 33.58
N TYR A 31 -37.69 13.04 33.01
CA TYR A 31 -37.85 13.12 31.56
C TYR A 31 -36.59 13.65 30.86
N SER A 32 -35.87 14.60 31.48
CA SER A 32 -34.58 15.09 30.99
C SER A 32 -33.52 13.99 30.99
N TYR A 33 -33.44 13.19 32.07
CA TYR A 33 -32.53 12.04 32.14
C TYR A 33 -32.85 11.00 31.07
N LYS A 34 -34.12 10.63 30.90
CA LYS A 34 -34.55 9.68 29.85
C LYS A 34 -34.23 10.20 28.44
N GLY A 35 -34.50 11.48 28.17
CA GLY A 35 -34.20 12.11 26.88
C GLY A 35 -32.70 12.16 26.59
N SER A 36 -31.91 12.58 27.59
CA SER A 36 -30.45 12.64 27.51
C SER A 36 -29.82 11.26 27.30
N LYS A 37 -30.29 10.25 28.01
CA LYS A 37 -29.84 8.85 27.84
C LYS A 37 -30.13 8.34 26.44
N ASN A 38 -31.35 8.50 25.93
CA ASN A 38 -31.71 8.06 24.58
C ASN A 38 -30.91 8.80 23.49
N ALA A 39 -30.69 10.10 23.66
CA ALA A 39 -29.87 10.88 22.75
C ALA A 39 -28.39 10.45 22.77
N ALA A 40 -27.85 10.15 23.95
CA ALA A 40 -26.49 9.64 24.11
C ALA A 40 -26.32 8.26 23.47
N GLU A 41 -27.25 7.33 23.69
CA GLU A 41 -27.22 6.00 23.07
C GLU A 41 -27.26 6.08 21.54
N ARG A 42 -28.13 6.93 20.98
CA ARG A 42 -28.21 7.14 19.53
C ARG A 42 -26.97 7.80 18.96
N ASN A 43 -26.36 8.73 19.69
CA ASN A 43 -25.09 9.35 19.29
C ASN A 43 -23.94 8.33 19.29
N ILE A 44 -23.89 7.44 20.29
CA ILE A 44 -22.90 6.35 20.33
C ILE A 44 -23.09 5.41 19.13
N GLU A 45 -24.33 5.04 18.81
CA GLU A 45 -24.65 4.19 17.66
C GLU A 45 -24.18 4.83 16.34
N VAL A 46 -24.52 6.10 16.10
CA VAL A 46 -24.11 6.83 14.90
C VAL A 46 -22.59 6.97 14.83
N GLN A 47 -21.92 7.29 15.95
CA GLN A 47 -20.46 7.38 16.00
C GLN A 47 -19.79 6.04 15.70
N ASN A 48 -20.31 4.93 16.24
CA ASN A 48 -19.80 3.59 15.95
C ASN A 48 -19.97 3.23 14.47
N LYS A 49 -21.11 3.59 13.86
CA LYS A 49 -21.35 3.38 12.44
C LYS A 49 -20.36 4.19 11.58
N VAL A 50 -20.21 5.49 11.86
CA VAL A 50 -19.25 6.36 11.17
C VAL A 50 -17.82 5.84 11.31
N LEU A 51 -17.43 5.39 12.51
CA LEU A 51 -16.10 4.81 12.75
C LEU A 51 -15.89 3.53 11.93
N THR A 52 -16.92 2.69 11.81
CA THR A 52 -16.85 1.44 11.03
C THR A 52 -16.70 1.75 9.54
N GLU A 53 -17.56 2.62 8.99
CA GLU A 53 -17.48 3.05 7.59
C GLU A 53 -16.13 3.72 7.28
N ALA A 54 -15.59 4.52 8.20
CA ALA A 54 -14.27 5.15 8.05
C ALA A 54 -13.15 4.11 7.98
N LYS A 55 -13.20 3.06 8.82
CA LYS A 55 -12.23 1.95 8.78
C LYS A 55 -12.32 1.17 7.48
N GLU A 56 -13.52 0.85 7.01
CA GLU A 56 -13.73 0.14 5.74
C GLU A 56 -13.15 0.93 4.56
N LEU A 57 -13.38 2.24 4.53
CA LEU A 57 -12.81 3.14 3.52
C LEU A 57 -11.27 3.21 3.61
N GLU A 58 -10.72 3.24 4.82
CA GLU A 58 -9.27 3.22 5.04
C GLU A 58 -8.64 1.92 4.53
N ASP A 59 -9.25 0.79 4.83
CA ASP A 59 -8.80 -0.53 4.37
C ASP A 59 -8.89 -0.65 2.85
N GLU A 60 -9.95 -0.11 2.22
CA GLU A 60 -10.08 -0.06 0.77
C GLU A 60 -8.98 0.80 0.14
N LYS A 61 -8.73 2.00 0.66
CA LYS A 61 -7.62 2.86 0.20
C LYS A 61 -6.28 2.18 0.36
N LYS A 62 -6.04 1.50 1.48
CA LYS A 62 -4.81 0.76 1.74
C LYS A 62 -4.62 -0.35 0.71
N ARG A 63 -5.67 -1.12 0.40
CA ARG A 63 -5.64 -2.16 -0.64
C ARG A 63 -5.28 -1.59 -2.02
N GLU A 64 -5.91 -0.48 -2.42
CA GLU A 64 -5.60 0.17 -3.71
C GLU A 64 -4.16 0.70 -3.78
N ILE A 65 -3.63 1.23 -2.67
CA ILE A 65 -2.24 1.67 -2.58
C ILE A 65 -1.28 0.48 -2.71
N ILE A 66 -1.52 -0.61 -1.98
CA ILE A 66 -0.71 -1.84 -2.05
C ILE A 66 -0.70 -2.36 -3.49
N LYS A 67 -1.87 -2.46 -4.11
CA LYS A 67 -2.03 -2.90 -5.50
C LYS A 67 -1.22 -2.05 -6.48
N THR A 68 -1.30 -0.74 -6.35
CA THR A 68 -0.56 0.21 -7.18
C THR A 68 0.95 0.04 -7.01
N TYR A 69 1.43 -0.07 -5.77
CA TYR A 69 2.86 -0.22 -5.51
C TYR A 69 3.41 -1.60 -5.91
N ALA A 70 2.64 -2.67 -5.70
CA ALA A 70 2.98 -4.00 -6.19
C ALA A 70 3.12 -4.01 -7.72
N LYS A 71 2.20 -3.34 -8.43
CA LYS A 71 2.25 -3.17 -9.89
C LYS A 71 3.50 -2.42 -10.33
N LEU A 72 3.84 -1.31 -9.68
CA LEU A 72 5.03 -0.52 -10.02
C LEU A 72 6.31 -1.35 -9.82
N ILE A 73 6.42 -2.05 -8.69
CA ILE A 73 7.57 -2.91 -8.39
C ILE A 73 7.68 -4.04 -9.41
N TYR A 74 6.57 -4.71 -9.70
CA TYR A 74 6.53 -5.76 -10.73
C TYR A 74 7.03 -5.25 -12.09
N LEU A 75 6.51 -4.10 -12.55
CA LEU A 75 6.86 -3.54 -13.84
C LEU A 75 8.32 -3.11 -13.92
N ASP A 76 8.86 -2.48 -12.86
CA ASP A 76 10.26 -2.08 -12.78
C ASP A 76 11.17 -3.32 -12.88
N LEU A 77 10.91 -4.34 -12.06
CA LEU A 77 11.72 -5.57 -12.03
C LEU A 77 11.61 -6.35 -13.35
N LEU A 78 10.40 -6.53 -13.87
CA LEU A 78 10.16 -7.22 -15.13
C LEU A 78 10.86 -6.51 -16.29
N THR A 79 10.77 -5.18 -16.33
CA THR A 79 11.42 -4.39 -17.37
C THR A 79 12.92 -4.52 -17.27
N ALA A 80 13.51 -4.44 -16.07
CA ALA A 80 14.94 -4.62 -15.89
C ALA A 80 15.45 -5.98 -16.37
N VAL A 81 14.77 -7.07 -16.00
CA VAL A 81 15.12 -8.44 -16.43
C VAL A 81 14.95 -8.62 -17.94
N PHE A 82 13.82 -8.18 -18.50
CA PHE A 82 13.59 -8.33 -19.93
C PHE A 82 14.58 -7.52 -20.77
N GLU A 83 14.80 -6.26 -20.38
CA GLU A 83 15.70 -5.36 -21.10
C GLU A 83 17.17 -5.75 -20.93
N GLY A 84 17.53 -6.29 -19.76
CA GLY A 84 18.84 -6.88 -19.51
C GLY A 84 19.12 -8.08 -20.40
N PHE A 85 18.18 -9.04 -20.44
CA PHE A 85 18.25 -10.17 -21.35
C PHE A 85 18.44 -9.72 -22.82
N GLN A 86 17.58 -8.83 -23.33
CA GLN A 86 17.66 -8.31 -24.70
C GLN A 86 19.03 -7.65 -25.00
N PHE A 87 19.53 -6.85 -24.05
CA PHE A 87 20.81 -6.17 -24.17
C PHE A 87 22.00 -7.14 -24.20
N LEU A 88 22.01 -8.15 -23.32
CA LEU A 88 23.05 -9.18 -23.29
C LEU A 88 23.06 -10.04 -24.55
N LYS A 89 21.89 -10.24 -25.17
CA LYS A 89 21.75 -10.93 -26.46
C LYS A 89 22.13 -10.07 -27.67
N GLY A 90 22.39 -8.77 -27.47
CA GLY A 90 22.74 -7.86 -28.55
C GLY A 90 21.60 -7.65 -29.54
N VAL A 91 20.35 -7.71 -29.06
CA VAL A 91 19.18 -7.45 -29.89
C VAL A 91 19.12 -5.96 -30.18
N ALA A 92 19.23 -5.63 -31.47
CA ALA A 92 19.28 -4.25 -31.92
C ALA A 92 17.91 -3.57 -31.79
N ARG A 93 17.89 -2.37 -31.22
CA ARG A 93 16.69 -1.54 -31.09
C ARG A 93 16.59 -0.53 -32.24
N PRO A 94 15.37 -0.17 -32.66
CA PRO A 94 15.18 0.94 -33.59
C PRO A 94 15.87 2.20 -33.07
N ASN A 95 16.58 2.90 -33.95
CA ASN A 95 17.24 4.20 -33.73
C ASN A 95 18.43 4.24 -32.74
N VAL A 96 18.56 3.28 -31.81
CA VAL A 96 19.64 3.26 -30.80
C VAL A 96 20.56 2.03 -30.90
N GLY A 97 20.27 1.10 -31.82
CA GLY A 97 21.12 -0.05 -32.08
C GLY A 97 21.31 -0.90 -30.83
N ASN A 98 22.58 -1.17 -30.48
CA ASN A 98 22.98 -1.99 -29.33
C ASN A 98 23.32 -1.15 -28.09
N ALA A 99 22.90 0.11 -28.04
CA ALA A 99 23.05 0.92 -26.84
C ALA A 99 22.28 0.30 -25.67
N PRO A 100 22.78 0.43 -24.42
CA PRO A 100 22.08 -0.08 -23.25
C PRO A 100 20.71 0.61 -23.08
N PRO A 101 19.68 -0.13 -22.69
CA PRO A 101 18.35 0.42 -22.50
C PRO A 101 18.28 1.30 -21.26
N LEU A 102 17.66 2.47 -21.37
CA LEU A 102 17.27 3.21 -20.19
C LEU A 102 16.23 2.41 -19.40
N LEU A 103 16.53 2.09 -18.14
CA LEU A 103 15.60 1.39 -17.27
C LEU A 103 14.68 2.40 -16.57
N PRO A 104 13.36 2.40 -16.87
CA PRO A 104 12.41 3.15 -16.06
C PRO A 104 12.38 2.53 -14.66
N MET A 105 12.45 3.37 -13.65
CA MET A 105 12.40 2.95 -12.25
C MET A 105 11.68 4.00 -11.44
N TYR A 106 10.70 3.60 -10.63
CA TYR A 106 9.98 4.51 -9.77
C TYR A 106 10.94 5.17 -8.76
N HIS A 107 10.99 6.50 -8.72
CA HIS A 107 12.02 7.20 -7.94
C HIS A 107 11.83 7.05 -6.41
N GLU A 108 10.61 6.74 -5.95
CA GLU A 108 10.31 6.48 -4.54
C GLU A 108 10.08 4.98 -4.29
N TYR A 109 10.83 4.09 -4.96
CA TYR A 109 10.67 2.64 -4.77
C TYR A 109 10.81 2.22 -3.30
N GLY A 110 11.61 2.91 -2.47
CA GLY A 110 11.67 2.67 -1.02
C GLY A 110 10.32 2.87 -0.31
N LYS A 111 9.54 3.87 -0.75
CA LYS A 111 8.16 4.08 -0.27
C LYS A 111 7.25 2.95 -0.74
N ALA A 112 7.36 2.57 -2.02
CA ALA A 112 6.60 1.44 -2.56
C ALA A 112 6.85 0.15 -1.77
N ILE A 113 8.12 -0.18 -1.51
CA ILE A 113 8.55 -1.33 -0.70
C ILE A 113 7.98 -1.25 0.72
N THR A 114 7.98 -0.07 1.33
CA THR A 114 7.42 0.13 2.68
C THR A 114 5.92 -0.18 2.71
N PHE A 115 5.16 0.28 1.71
CA PHE A 115 3.71 0.03 1.65
C PHE A 115 3.36 -1.44 1.42
N ILE A 116 4.16 -2.18 0.65
CA ILE A 116 3.94 -3.62 0.44
C ILE A 116 4.56 -4.49 1.53
N SER A 117 5.30 -3.92 2.48
CA SER A 117 6.09 -4.69 3.44
C SER A 117 5.28 -5.63 4.33
N SER A 118 4.02 -5.31 4.63
CA SER A 118 3.13 -6.22 5.38
C SER A 118 2.82 -7.50 4.63
N GLU A 119 2.94 -7.47 3.30
CA GLU A 119 2.62 -8.59 2.43
C GLU A 119 3.83 -9.48 2.17
N PHE A 120 5.06 -9.13 2.57
CA PHE A 120 6.27 -9.91 2.28
C PHE A 120 7.05 -10.21 3.56
N ASN A 121 7.71 -11.37 3.61
CA ASN A 121 8.61 -11.66 4.72
C ASN A 121 9.96 -10.95 4.56
N ALA A 122 10.78 -10.96 5.62
CA ALA A 122 12.07 -10.26 5.63
C ALA A 122 13.04 -10.73 4.54
N ASP A 123 13.05 -12.03 4.23
CA ASP A 123 13.92 -12.58 3.18
C ASP A 123 13.45 -12.13 1.80
N GLU A 124 12.15 -12.15 1.54
CA GLU A 124 11.53 -11.66 0.30
C GLU A 124 11.80 -10.16 0.10
N LEU A 125 11.66 -9.35 1.16
CA LEU A 125 11.99 -7.92 1.12
C LEU A 125 13.47 -7.68 0.88
N THR A 126 14.36 -8.50 1.46
CA THR A 126 15.80 -8.44 1.20
C THR A 126 16.11 -8.70 -0.27
N LEU A 127 15.44 -9.68 -0.88
CA LEU A 127 15.60 -10.00 -2.30
C LEU A 127 15.09 -8.88 -3.21
N ILE A 128 13.94 -8.25 -2.89
CA ILE A 128 13.42 -7.09 -3.63
C ILE A 128 14.41 -5.92 -3.56
N ASN A 129 14.91 -5.59 -2.36
CA ASN A 129 15.89 -4.52 -2.17
C ASN A 129 17.21 -4.83 -2.91
N LYS A 130 17.66 -6.08 -2.90
CA LYS A 130 18.85 -6.50 -3.66
C LYS A 130 18.68 -6.26 -5.16
N LEU A 131 17.53 -6.61 -5.74
CA LEU A 131 17.26 -6.34 -7.16
C LEU A 131 17.25 -4.84 -7.45
N TYR A 132 16.57 -4.04 -6.63
CA TYR A 132 16.57 -2.59 -6.78
C TYR A 132 17.97 -1.98 -6.68
N GLY A 133 18.83 -2.46 -5.78
CA GLY A 133 20.22 -2.00 -5.68
C GLY A 133 21.03 -2.30 -6.95
N ILE A 134 20.83 -3.46 -7.57
CA ILE A 134 21.47 -3.80 -8.86
C ILE A 134 20.93 -2.89 -9.98
N ILE A 135 19.60 -2.70 -10.05
CA ILE A 135 18.94 -1.87 -11.07
C ILE A 135 19.36 -0.40 -10.94
N GLU A 136 19.45 0.13 -9.74
CA GLU A 136 19.95 1.48 -9.50
C GLU A 136 21.37 1.68 -9.98
N LYS A 137 22.24 0.69 -9.71
CA LYS A 137 23.61 0.72 -10.18
C LYS A 137 23.68 0.71 -11.71
N ILE A 138 22.90 -0.16 -12.36
CA ILE A 138 22.77 -0.20 -13.83
C ILE A 138 22.32 1.16 -14.36
N ARG A 139 21.23 1.71 -13.80
CA ARG A 139 20.66 3.01 -14.22
C ARG A 139 21.67 4.14 -14.06
N HIS A 140 22.36 4.19 -12.92
CA HIS A 140 23.41 5.17 -12.66
C HIS A 140 24.52 5.08 -13.70
N ASP A 141 24.98 3.88 -14.03
CA ASP A 141 26.07 3.68 -14.99
C ASP A 141 25.64 4.03 -16.43
N ILE A 142 24.37 3.81 -16.78
CA ILE A 142 23.78 4.22 -18.06
C ILE A 142 23.66 5.75 -18.17
N ILE A 143 23.18 6.42 -17.12
CA ILE A 143 23.02 7.88 -17.11
C ILE A 143 24.37 8.59 -17.22
N ASN A 144 25.41 8.05 -16.59
CA ASN A 144 26.76 8.60 -16.62
C ASN A 144 27.61 8.11 -17.80
N LEU A 145 27.03 7.36 -18.73
CA LEU A 145 27.73 6.80 -19.87
C LEU A 145 28.01 7.89 -20.92
N ASN A 146 29.27 8.01 -21.34
CA ASN A 146 29.58 8.72 -22.57
C ASN A 146 29.47 7.77 -23.76
N TYR A 147 28.38 7.89 -24.51
CA TYR A 147 28.07 7.05 -25.68
C TYR A 147 29.10 7.12 -26.81
N ILE A 148 29.97 8.13 -26.83
CA ILE A 148 30.99 8.31 -27.87
C ILE A 148 32.27 7.55 -27.54
N THR A 149 32.64 7.48 -26.25
CA THR A 149 33.98 7.07 -25.82
C THR A 149 34.01 5.82 -24.94
N ASN A 150 32.89 5.45 -24.32
CA ASN A 150 32.89 4.40 -23.30
C ASN A 150 32.49 3.05 -23.91
N SER A 151 33.18 1.97 -23.52
CA SER A 151 32.66 0.62 -23.74
C SER A 151 31.48 0.35 -22.80
N PHE A 152 30.57 -0.53 -23.22
CA PHE A 152 29.41 -0.90 -22.41
C PHE A 152 29.69 -2.06 -21.45
N ASP A 153 30.97 -2.40 -21.21
CA ASP A 153 31.35 -3.63 -20.51
C ASP A 153 30.89 -3.62 -19.06
N LEU A 154 30.99 -2.48 -18.37
CA LEU A 154 30.50 -2.35 -17.00
C LEU A 154 28.98 -2.55 -16.92
N ILE A 155 28.24 -1.97 -17.85
CA ILE A 155 26.78 -2.10 -17.92
C ILE A 155 26.38 -3.54 -18.27
N ARG A 156 27.09 -4.17 -19.20
CA ARG A 156 26.93 -5.61 -19.51
C ARG A 156 27.19 -6.47 -18.30
N PHE A 157 28.25 -6.21 -17.55
CA PHE A 157 28.56 -6.95 -16.33
C PHE A 157 27.45 -6.81 -15.28
N ASN A 158 26.91 -5.61 -15.08
CA ASN A 158 25.83 -5.40 -14.12
C ASN A 158 24.52 -6.09 -14.56
N PHE A 159 24.18 -6.06 -15.86
CA PHE A 159 23.06 -6.85 -16.37
C PHE A 159 23.30 -8.35 -16.25
N LEU A 160 24.52 -8.83 -16.53
CA LEU A 160 24.91 -10.22 -16.30
C LEU A 160 24.67 -10.62 -14.84
N LEU A 161 25.08 -9.78 -13.89
CA LEU A 161 24.86 -10.03 -12.46
C LEU A 161 23.35 -10.13 -12.13
N LEU A 162 22.53 -9.24 -12.71
CA LEU A 162 21.07 -9.29 -12.55
C LEU A 162 20.51 -10.62 -13.08
N GLU A 163 20.82 -10.98 -14.33
CA GLU A 163 20.29 -12.19 -14.97
C GLU A 163 20.74 -13.48 -14.25
N VAL A 164 22.00 -13.55 -13.84
CA VAL A 164 22.52 -14.69 -13.07
C VAL A 164 21.85 -14.78 -11.70
N GLU A 165 21.59 -13.67 -11.04
CA GLU A 165 20.89 -13.67 -9.75
C GLU A 165 19.45 -14.18 -9.90
N VAL A 166 18.71 -13.70 -10.90
CA VAL A 166 17.28 -14.02 -11.05
C VAL A 166 17.03 -15.39 -11.66
N PHE A 167 17.91 -15.91 -12.52
CA PHE A 167 17.76 -17.23 -13.15
C PHE A 167 18.59 -18.33 -12.49
N GLY A 168 19.63 -18.00 -11.74
CA GLY A 168 20.48 -18.97 -11.06
C GLY A 168 21.03 -20.03 -12.02
N GLU A 169 20.84 -21.31 -11.68
CA GLU A 169 21.29 -22.45 -12.49
C GLU A 169 20.69 -22.50 -13.90
N LYS A 170 19.53 -21.87 -14.12
CA LYS A 170 18.87 -21.83 -15.44
C LYS A 170 19.48 -20.77 -16.37
N TYR A 171 20.37 -19.91 -15.88
CA TYR A 171 20.94 -18.81 -16.66
C TYR A 171 21.53 -19.27 -18.00
N SER A 172 22.36 -20.32 -18.00
CA SER A 172 22.99 -20.82 -19.23
C SER A 172 21.97 -21.31 -20.26
N LYS A 173 20.88 -21.96 -19.81
CA LYS A 173 19.76 -22.35 -20.68
C LYS A 173 19.11 -21.11 -21.27
N ILE A 174 18.79 -20.12 -20.46
CA ILE A 174 18.12 -18.89 -20.91
C ILE A 174 18.96 -18.13 -21.93
N MET A 175 20.26 -18.00 -21.69
CA MET A 175 21.17 -17.31 -22.62
C MET A 175 21.42 -18.04 -23.93
N SER A 176 21.14 -19.35 -23.99
CA SER A 176 21.22 -20.11 -25.25
C SER A 176 20.08 -19.80 -26.23
N LEU A 177 18.99 -19.22 -25.74
CA LEU A 177 17.79 -18.92 -26.54
C LEU A 177 17.98 -17.72 -27.47
N ASP A 178 17.17 -17.63 -28.53
CA ASP A 178 17.15 -16.48 -29.42
C ASP A 178 16.48 -15.28 -28.73
N GLY A 179 17.19 -14.15 -28.69
CA GLY A 179 16.72 -12.92 -28.06
C GLY A 179 15.45 -12.35 -28.70
N ASN A 180 15.24 -12.60 -30.00
CA ASN A 180 14.09 -12.08 -30.75
C ASN A 180 12.80 -12.87 -30.56
N MET A 181 12.88 -14.09 -30.00
CA MET A 181 11.73 -15.00 -29.87
C MET A 181 11.20 -15.12 -28.44
N ILE A 182 11.87 -14.50 -27.47
CA ILE A 182 11.50 -14.62 -26.06
C ILE A 182 10.48 -13.57 -25.64
N THR A 183 9.45 -14.02 -24.93
CA THR A 183 8.44 -13.18 -24.29
C THR A 183 8.77 -12.91 -22.83
N LYS A 184 8.18 -11.85 -22.28
CA LYS A 184 8.27 -11.51 -20.85
C LYS A 184 7.75 -12.65 -19.96
N ASP A 185 6.62 -13.24 -20.33
CA ASP A 185 5.99 -14.33 -19.56
C ASP A 185 6.88 -15.58 -19.49
N TYR A 186 7.60 -15.88 -20.57
CA TYR A 186 8.55 -16.98 -20.59
C TYR A 186 9.71 -16.75 -19.61
N LEU A 187 10.28 -15.54 -19.59
CA LEU A 187 11.32 -15.20 -18.61
C LEU A 187 10.80 -15.31 -17.18
N ILE A 188 9.58 -14.81 -16.91
CA ILE A 188 8.96 -14.93 -15.58
C ILE A 188 8.79 -16.41 -15.19
N TYR A 189 8.36 -17.26 -16.10
CA TYR A 189 8.21 -18.69 -15.85
C TYR A 189 9.55 -19.36 -15.47
N GLU A 190 10.66 -18.91 -16.04
CA GLU A 190 11.97 -19.50 -15.83
C GLU A 190 12.77 -18.93 -14.66
N LEU A 191 12.24 -17.93 -13.94
CA LEU A 191 12.87 -17.39 -12.74
C LEU A 191 13.23 -18.49 -11.72
N HIS A 192 14.36 -18.30 -11.04
CA HIS A 192 14.79 -19.18 -9.95
C HIS A 192 13.82 -19.07 -8.77
N GLY A 193 13.56 -20.18 -8.08
CA GLY A 193 12.38 -20.36 -7.21
C GLY A 193 12.09 -19.23 -6.23
N LYS A 194 13.11 -18.69 -5.56
CA LYS A 194 12.94 -17.56 -4.61
C LYS A 194 12.44 -16.27 -5.28
N TYR A 195 12.90 -16.00 -6.50
CA TYR A 195 12.47 -14.83 -7.29
C TYR A 195 11.14 -15.07 -8.00
N LYS A 196 10.90 -16.31 -8.47
CA LYS A 196 9.61 -16.70 -9.02
C LYS A 196 8.48 -16.43 -8.03
N LYS A 197 8.66 -16.85 -6.77
CA LYS A 197 7.70 -16.61 -5.69
C LYS A 197 7.41 -15.12 -5.46
N ILE A 198 8.45 -14.27 -5.52
CA ILE A 198 8.29 -12.82 -5.38
C ILE A 198 7.46 -12.25 -6.53
N PHE A 199 7.77 -12.63 -7.77
CA PHE A 199 7.03 -12.17 -8.94
C PHE A 199 5.57 -12.62 -8.90
N ASP A 200 5.31 -13.88 -8.54
CA ASP A 200 3.95 -14.40 -8.43
C ASP A 200 3.13 -13.63 -7.38
N LYS A 201 3.73 -13.32 -6.23
CA LYS A 201 3.08 -12.53 -5.18
C LYS A 201 2.82 -11.08 -5.61
N LEU A 202 3.75 -10.47 -6.33
CA LEU A 202 3.56 -9.12 -6.88
C LEU A 202 2.43 -9.10 -7.93
N ILE A 203 2.33 -10.13 -8.77
CA ILE A 203 1.24 -10.30 -9.73
C ILE A 203 -0.10 -10.44 -9.00
N GLU A 204 -0.16 -11.31 -7.98
CA GLU A 204 -1.35 -11.53 -7.16
C GLU A 204 -1.84 -10.22 -6.50
N LEU A 205 -0.93 -9.47 -5.86
CA LEU A 205 -1.28 -8.21 -5.20
C LEU A 205 -1.68 -7.10 -6.18
N SER A 206 -1.21 -7.15 -7.42
CA SER A 206 -1.39 -6.07 -8.40
C SER A 206 -2.64 -6.23 -9.28
N ASP A 207 -3.36 -7.36 -9.18
CA ASP A 207 -4.43 -7.79 -10.09
C ASP A 207 -4.03 -7.72 -11.58
N ILE A 208 -2.74 -7.92 -11.88
CA ILE A 208 -2.29 -8.04 -13.27
C ILE A 208 -2.67 -9.45 -13.76
N ARG A 209 -3.46 -9.51 -14.83
CA ARG A 209 -3.84 -10.76 -15.51
C ARG A 209 -2.92 -11.04 -16.69
#